data_AF-A0A2T4DV84-F1
#
_entry.id   AF-A0A2T4DV84-F1
#
_cell.length_a   1.000
_cell.length_b   1.000
_cell.length_c   1.000
_cell.angle_alpha   90.00
_cell.angle_beta   90.00
_cell.angle_gamma   90.00
#
_symmetry.space_group_name_H-M   'P 1'
#
loop_
_entity.id
_entity.type
_entity.pdbx_description
1 polymer ?
#
loop_
_entity_poly.entity_id
_entity_poly.type
_entity_poly.pdbx_seq_one_letter_code
_entity_poly.pdbx_strand_id
1 'polypeptide(L)'
;MKKLYSIFFLLMVIFTGCEQEDFTGTGLEALEDFQLVTGSETIELRSVYPENELTIEWSVAESGLDSEVLYTWIAFDESSSAEEPLLALPSNNDGKETALTVTFEALDDLLEGLGLSPGETVTLNWTVTADNGDVIKVATPNTITLTRFKDEIAPFGLISAPNQTSIDLQIDNPSAEIIISWDSTYSGFGNTVSYVWEAIKLDGDFSQPLLSLPSNSEGLADELTLTHQTVDQILEAEGLEEGETLTLQWRVVANAGNLTLESNEIFTITFKRFTSVQTKYLVGAATPGGWGWDNPTEIVEVEEGVFQGSLVFNNDAFRVFDVRDDWGSGTNFPDFINQGYTIDDRFENAADGDQNFRFVGSAGEYTFTLDMNAKLIYLDGRESKFMVGAATPSGWNWDEPTVEMIQIKENVWVSVLNFENDTFRFFETEGDWGSGRNFPFYENEGYTIDPKFENALDGDSNFRFVGDPGVYKITLDTINKAIILE
;
A
#
# COMPACT_ATOMS: atom_id res chain seq x y z
N MET A 1 40.38 -47.66 60.07
CA MET A 1 38.90 -47.62 59.96
C MET A 1 38.51 -48.03 58.55
N LYS A 2 37.52 -48.93 58.40
CA LYS A 2 36.82 -49.37 57.17
C LYS A 2 37.71 -50.12 56.14
N LYS A 3 37.75 -51.47 56.02
CA LYS A 3 36.70 -52.47 55.71
C LYS A 3 35.98 -52.15 54.38
N LEU A 4 36.30 -52.84 53.26
CA LEU A 4 35.43 -53.84 52.59
C LEU A 4 35.82 -54.16 51.12
N TYR A 5 35.94 -55.48 50.86
CA TYR A 5 35.72 -56.35 49.68
C TYR A 5 36.09 -56.00 48.22
N SER A 6 36.85 -56.94 47.66
CA SER A 6 36.87 -57.35 46.24
C SER A 6 35.49 -57.65 45.68
N ILE A 7 35.25 -57.23 44.44
CA ILE A 7 34.23 -57.82 43.56
C ILE A 7 34.94 -58.29 42.29
N PHE A 8 34.78 -59.59 42.05
CA PHE A 8 35.26 -60.36 40.91
C PHE A 8 34.30 -60.10 39.74
N PHE A 9 34.77 -59.53 38.64
CA PHE A 9 33.94 -59.29 37.44
C PHE A 9 33.88 -60.59 36.63
N LEU A 10 32.79 -61.33 36.78
CA LEU A 10 32.46 -62.52 35.99
C LEU A 10 31.99 -62.06 34.62
N LEU A 11 32.81 -62.28 33.59
CA LEU A 11 32.45 -62.07 32.19
C LEU A 11 31.46 -63.17 31.77
N MET A 12 30.16 -62.85 31.76
CA MET A 12 29.11 -63.73 31.27
C MET A 12 29.04 -63.58 29.75
N VAL A 13 29.65 -64.52 29.02
CA VAL A 13 29.46 -64.67 27.57
C VAL A 13 28.06 -65.25 27.37
N ILE A 14 27.12 -64.40 26.96
CA ILE A 14 25.82 -64.83 26.46
C ILE A 14 26.07 -65.34 25.05
N PHE A 15 26.06 -66.66 24.87
CA PHE A 15 25.83 -67.25 23.55
C PHE A 15 24.39 -66.92 23.18
N THR A 16 24.20 -65.88 22.38
CA THR A 16 23.00 -65.79 21.54
C THR A 16 23.10 -66.95 20.57
N GLY A 17 22.26 -67.97 20.75
CA GLY A 17 22.06 -68.98 19.73
C GLY A 17 21.62 -68.26 18.45
N CYS A 18 22.24 -68.59 17.32
CA CYS A 18 21.57 -68.39 16.03
C CYS A 18 20.20 -69.04 16.15
N GLU A 19 19.13 -68.27 16.01
CA GLU A 19 17.91 -68.84 15.44
C GLU A 19 18.35 -69.38 14.07
N GLN A 20 18.23 -70.69 13.92
CA GLN A 20 18.39 -71.31 12.62
C GLN A 20 17.16 -70.93 11.82
N GLU A 21 17.31 -69.99 10.90
CA GLU A 21 16.22 -69.57 10.05
C GLU A 21 15.88 -70.69 9.05
N ASP A 22 14.64 -71.14 9.10
CA ASP A 22 14.13 -72.22 8.26
C ASP A 22 13.83 -71.68 6.86
N PHE A 23 14.81 -71.77 5.97
CA PHE A 23 14.60 -71.60 4.55
C PHE A 23 13.74 -72.76 4.00
N THR A 24 12.46 -72.51 3.70
CA THR A 24 11.58 -73.50 3.05
C THR A 24 11.73 -73.43 1.53
N GLY A 25 12.39 -74.43 0.92
CA GLY A 25 12.49 -74.56 -0.54
C GLY A 25 13.10 -75.89 -1.00
N THR A 26 12.74 -76.36 -2.20
CA THR A 26 13.31 -77.59 -2.82
C THR A 26 14.59 -77.31 -3.64
N GLY A 27 15.19 -76.12 -3.47
CA GLY A 27 16.40 -75.64 -4.14
C GLY A 27 17.50 -75.19 -3.16
N LEU A 28 18.62 -74.68 -3.68
CA LEU A 28 19.73 -74.12 -2.87
C LEU A 28 19.51 -72.65 -2.47
N GLU A 29 18.54 -71.98 -3.09
CA GLU A 29 18.25 -70.55 -2.95
C GLU A 29 16.97 -70.31 -2.12
N ALA A 30 16.88 -69.17 -1.43
CA ALA A 30 15.72 -68.79 -0.64
C ALA A 30 15.57 -67.25 -0.50
N LEU A 31 14.37 -66.80 -0.11
CA LEU A 31 14.06 -65.38 0.17
C LEU A 31 13.49 -65.24 1.59
N GLU A 32 13.89 -64.20 2.32
CA GLU A 32 13.28 -63.82 3.59
C GLU A 32 11.87 -63.22 3.42
N ASP A 33 11.06 -63.28 4.47
CA ASP A 33 9.79 -62.55 4.50
C ASP A 33 10.08 -61.05 4.61
N PHE A 34 9.24 -60.26 3.95
CA PHE A 34 9.33 -58.80 3.97
C PHE A 34 7.94 -58.20 4.22
N GLN A 35 7.90 -56.95 4.67
CA GLN A 35 6.69 -56.29 5.13
C GLN A 35 6.46 -54.98 4.38
N LEU A 36 5.19 -54.69 4.10
CA LEU A 36 4.78 -53.39 3.57
C LEU A 36 5.00 -52.33 4.66
N VAL A 37 5.67 -51.23 4.31
CA VAL A 37 5.92 -50.09 5.22
C VAL A 37 4.80 -49.08 5.06
N THR A 38 4.46 -48.75 3.81
CA THR A 38 3.25 -47.96 3.52
C THR A 38 2.02 -48.78 3.86
N GLY A 39 1.13 -48.19 4.66
CA GLY A 39 -0.11 -48.81 5.10
C GLY A 39 -1.23 -48.67 4.07
N SER A 40 -2.47 -48.68 4.58
CA SER A 40 -3.62 -48.31 3.76
C SER A 40 -3.70 -46.79 3.58
N GLU A 41 -3.93 -46.36 2.35
CA GLU A 41 -3.98 -44.93 1.97
C GLU A 41 -5.32 -44.57 1.32
N THR A 42 -5.70 -43.30 1.41
CA THR A 42 -6.82 -42.72 0.64
C THR A 42 -6.34 -41.45 -0.03
N ILE A 43 -6.34 -41.43 -1.36
CA ILE A 43 -5.69 -40.39 -2.16
C ILE A 43 -6.68 -39.87 -3.20
N GLU A 44 -6.88 -38.56 -3.21
CA GLU A 44 -7.58 -37.86 -4.29
C GLU A 44 -6.53 -37.25 -5.22
N LEU A 45 -6.50 -37.74 -6.46
CA LEU A 45 -5.58 -37.24 -7.47
C LEU A 45 -6.05 -35.83 -7.91
N ARG A 46 -5.12 -34.89 -7.99
CA ARG A 46 -5.38 -33.47 -8.30
C ARG A 46 -4.96 -33.15 -9.73
N SER A 47 -5.91 -32.77 -10.59
CA SER A 47 -5.65 -32.48 -12.01
C SER A 47 -4.87 -31.18 -12.21
N VAL A 48 -4.83 -30.31 -11.19
CA VAL A 48 -3.99 -29.09 -11.21
C VAL A 48 -2.58 -29.31 -10.64
N TYR A 49 -2.28 -30.50 -10.12
CA TYR A 49 -0.93 -30.91 -9.68
C TYR A 49 -0.58 -32.33 -10.19
N PRO A 50 -0.60 -32.56 -11.50
CA PRO A 50 -0.38 -33.89 -12.10
C PRO A 50 1.00 -34.48 -11.80
N GLU A 51 1.99 -33.63 -11.53
CA GLU A 51 3.37 -33.98 -11.21
C GLU A 51 3.58 -34.48 -9.77
N ASN A 52 2.59 -34.32 -8.88
CA ASN A 52 2.69 -34.83 -7.52
C ASN A 52 2.90 -36.35 -7.53
N GLU A 53 3.68 -36.86 -6.59
CA GLU A 53 4.07 -38.27 -6.55
C GLU A 53 3.46 -38.99 -5.33
N LEU A 54 3.02 -40.23 -5.56
CA LEU A 54 2.79 -41.21 -4.52
C LEU A 54 4.03 -42.10 -4.40
N THR A 55 4.58 -42.24 -3.20
CA THR A 55 5.64 -43.20 -2.89
C THR A 55 5.12 -44.30 -1.98
N ILE A 56 5.27 -45.55 -2.41
CA ILE A 56 4.91 -46.76 -1.68
C ILE A 56 6.19 -47.50 -1.32
N GLU A 57 6.40 -47.82 -0.04
CA GLU A 57 7.62 -48.43 0.47
C GLU A 57 7.36 -49.77 1.16
N TRP A 58 8.35 -50.65 1.13
CA TRP A 58 8.38 -51.93 1.84
C TRP A 58 9.79 -52.24 2.36
N SER A 59 9.92 -53.22 3.26
CA SER A 59 11.22 -53.71 3.72
C SER A 59 11.86 -54.60 2.66
N VAL A 60 13.18 -54.74 2.70
CA VAL A 60 13.92 -55.66 1.83
C VAL A 60 13.52 -57.12 2.09
N ALA A 61 13.49 -57.93 1.05
CA ALA A 61 13.51 -59.39 1.12
C ALA A 61 14.94 -59.87 0.84
N GLU A 62 15.66 -60.35 1.84
CA GLU A 62 17.06 -60.80 1.67
C GLU A 62 17.11 -62.18 0.99
N SER A 63 18.05 -62.35 0.05
CA SER A 63 18.30 -63.62 -0.65
C SER A 63 19.39 -64.41 0.06
N GLY A 64 19.17 -65.71 0.25
CA GLY A 64 20.10 -66.59 0.96
C GLY A 64 21.46 -66.79 0.26
N LEU A 65 21.55 -66.59 -1.07
CA LEU A 65 22.82 -66.61 -1.81
C LEU A 65 23.15 -65.26 -2.48
N ASP A 66 22.61 -64.15 -1.96
CA ASP A 66 22.82 -62.79 -2.49
C ASP A 66 22.39 -62.62 -3.96
N SER A 67 21.38 -63.38 -4.41
CA SER A 67 20.78 -63.22 -5.74
C SER A 67 20.04 -61.87 -5.86
N GLU A 68 20.02 -61.28 -7.06
CA GLU A 68 19.29 -60.03 -7.32
C GLU A 68 17.78 -60.26 -7.14
N VAL A 69 17.13 -59.42 -6.34
CA VAL A 69 15.69 -59.48 -6.06
C VAL A 69 14.98 -58.37 -6.81
N LEU A 70 13.98 -58.74 -7.62
CA LEU A 70 13.12 -57.81 -8.34
C LEU A 70 11.76 -57.73 -7.65
N TYR A 71 11.27 -56.51 -7.46
CA TYR A 71 10.00 -56.20 -6.83
C TYR A 71 8.98 -55.72 -7.85
N THR A 72 7.77 -56.26 -7.78
CA THR A 72 6.61 -55.80 -8.55
C THR A 72 5.49 -55.44 -7.60
N TRP A 73 5.02 -54.20 -7.66
CA TRP A 73 3.80 -53.78 -6.98
C TRP A 73 2.59 -54.24 -7.78
N ILE A 74 1.62 -54.82 -7.09
CA ILE A 74 0.43 -55.42 -7.68
C ILE A 74 -0.80 -54.87 -6.99
N ALA A 75 -1.79 -54.42 -7.77
CA ALA A 75 -3.12 -54.09 -7.27
C ALA A 75 -4.22 -54.89 -7.97
N PHE A 76 -5.24 -55.25 -7.21
CA PHE A 76 -6.33 -56.13 -7.61
C PHE A 76 -7.63 -55.75 -6.89
N ASP A 77 -8.75 -56.23 -7.43
CA ASP A 77 -10.09 -55.93 -6.91
C ASP A 77 -10.28 -56.49 -5.49
N GLU A 78 -11.13 -55.85 -4.69
CA GLU A 78 -11.46 -56.34 -3.34
C GLU A 78 -12.04 -57.77 -3.34
N SER A 79 -12.68 -58.15 -4.44
CA SER A 79 -13.27 -59.47 -4.66
C SER A 79 -12.35 -60.48 -5.37
N SER A 80 -11.16 -60.06 -5.84
CA SER A 80 -10.20 -60.93 -6.52
C SER A 80 -8.93 -61.19 -5.68
N SER A 81 -7.84 -61.61 -6.30
CA SER A 81 -6.57 -61.94 -5.64
C SER A 81 -5.37 -61.43 -6.43
N ALA A 82 -4.19 -61.42 -5.80
CA ALA A 82 -2.93 -61.00 -6.44
C ALA A 82 -2.53 -61.85 -7.66
N GLU A 83 -3.12 -63.03 -7.86
CA GLU A 83 -2.89 -63.87 -9.05
C GLU A 83 -3.61 -63.34 -10.30
N GLU A 84 -4.62 -62.48 -10.14
CA GLU A 84 -5.36 -61.83 -11.23
C GLU A 84 -5.27 -60.30 -11.07
N PRO A 85 -4.08 -59.73 -11.30
CA PRO A 85 -3.84 -58.32 -11.05
C PRO A 85 -4.58 -57.43 -12.04
N LEU A 86 -5.13 -56.33 -11.54
CA LEU A 86 -5.63 -55.23 -12.37
C LEU A 86 -4.46 -54.35 -12.83
N LEU A 87 -3.49 -54.13 -11.93
CA LEU A 87 -2.27 -53.35 -12.18
C LEU A 87 -1.06 -54.14 -11.70
N ALA A 88 0.02 -54.09 -12.46
CA ALA A 88 1.32 -54.65 -12.09
C ALA A 88 2.42 -53.72 -12.58
N LEU A 89 3.19 -53.15 -11.64
CA LEU A 89 4.22 -52.16 -11.92
C LEU A 89 5.55 -52.63 -11.31
N PRO A 90 6.66 -52.65 -12.06
CA PRO A 90 7.97 -52.85 -11.44
C PRO A 90 8.24 -51.68 -10.48
N SER A 91 8.92 -51.96 -9.36
CA SER A 91 9.38 -50.90 -8.46
C SER A 91 10.45 -50.00 -9.12
N ASN A 92 10.91 -48.98 -8.40
CA ASN A 92 11.92 -48.06 -8.90
C ASN A 92 13.20 -48.79 -9.35
N ASN A 93 13.94 -48.18 -10.27
CA ASN A 93 15.16 -48.74 -10.87
C ASN A 93 14.93 -50.14 -11.50
N ASP A 94 13.89 -50.27 -12.33
CA ASP A 94 13.50 -51.50 -13.02
C ASP A 94 13.23 -52.68 -12.06
N GLY A 95 12.58 -52.41 -10.93
CA GLY A 95 12.22 -53.44 -9.94
C GLY A 95 13.26 -53.64 -8.84
N LYS A 96 14.36 -52.90 -8.80
CA LYS A 96 15.50 -53.20 -7.90
C LYS A 96 15.41 -52.50 -6.55
N GLU A 97 14.54 -51.51 -6.40
CA GLU A 97 14.39 -50.76 -5.16
C GLU A 97 13.17 -51.22 -4.36
N THR A 98 13.20 -50.96 -3.05
CA THR A 98 12.10 -51.27 -2.13
C THR A 98 11.06 -50.17 -2.04
N ALA A 99 10.93 -49.38 -3.11
CA ALA A 99 9.98 -48.30 -3.23
C ALA A 99 9.45 -48.24 -4.67
N LEU A 100 8.18 -47.87 -4.81
CA LEU A 100 7.55 -47.49 -6.07
C LEU A 100 7.12 -46.02 -5.96
N THR A 101 7.58 -45.19 -6.89
CA THR A 101 7.18 -43.79 -7.02
C THR A 101 6.40 -43.61 -8.32
N VAL A 102 5.17 -43.11 -8.22
CA VAL A 102 4.28 -42.89 -9.38
C VAL A 102 3.70 -41.49 -9.31
N THR A 103 3.71 -40.77 -10.44
CA THR A 103 3.05 -39.46 -10.54
C THR A 103 1.53 -39.60 -10.53
N PHE A 104 0.83 -38.55 -10.13
CA PHE A 104 -0.63 -38.51 -10.14
C PHE A 104 -1.19 -38.64 -11.56
N GLU A 105 -0.52 -38.06 -12.56
CA GLU A 105 -0.84 -38.27 -13.97
C GLU A 105 -0.79 -39.74 -14.37
N ALA A 106 0.30 -40.44 -14.04
CA ALA A 106 0.44 -41.86 -14.37
C ALA A 106 -0.57 -42.73 -13.62
N LEU A 107 -0.89 -42.41 -12.36
CA LEU A 107 -1.96 -43.09 -11.64
C LEU A 107 -3.33 -42.84 -12.29
N ASP A 108 -3.62 -41.61 -12.71
CA ASP A 108 -4.89 -41.28 -13.36
C ASP A 108 -5.06 -42.00 -14.70
N ASP A 109 -4.00 -42.08 -15.52
CA ASP A 109 -3.98 -42.84 -16.77
C ASP A 109 -4.25 -44.33 -16.54
N LEU A 110 -3.68 -44.91 -15.48
CA LEU A 110 -3.93 -46.32 -15.12
C LEU A 110 -5.38 -46.52 -14.71
N LEU A 111 -5.94 -45.62 -13.90
CA LEU A 111 -7.34 -45.67 -13.49
C LEU A 111 -8.30 -45.46 -14.67
N GLU A 112 -7.94 -44.63 -15.65
CA GLU A 112 -8.66 -44.54 -16.93
C GLU A 112 -8.65 -45.86 -17.69
N GLY A 113 -7.49 -46.51 -17.74
CA GLY A 113 -7.33 -47.83 -18.35
C GLY A 113 -8.20 -48.91 -17.69
N LEU A 114 -8.50 -48.76 -16.40
CA LEU A 114 -9.45 -49.60 -15.66
C LEU A 114 -10.92 -49.23 -15.92
N GLY A 115 -11.19 -48.15 -16.65
CA GLY A 115 -12.53 -47.73 -17.06
C GLY A 115 -13.24 -46.77 -16.10
N LEU A 116 -12.52 -46.18 -15.13
CA LEU A 116 -13.10 -45.22 -14.20
C LEU A 116 -13.41 -43.88 -14.87
N SER A 117 -14.55 -43.31 -14.52
CA SER A 117 -14.96 -41.95 -14.91
C SER A 117 -14.20 -40.88 -14.11
N PRO A 118 -14.09 -39.63 -14.59
CA PRO A 118 -13.50 -38.53 -13.83
C PRO A 118 -14.15 -38.33 -12.46
N GLY A 119 -13.34 -38.21 -11.40
CA GLY A 119 -13.79 -38.12 -10.00
C GLY A 119 -14.36 -39.41 -9.41
N GLU A 120 -14.38 -40.52 -10.16
CA GLU A 120 -14.77 -41.82 -9.62
C GLU A 120 -13.71 -42.33 -8.64
N THR A 121 -14.18 -43.04 -7.60
CA THR A 121 -13.33 -43.58 -6.55
C THR A 121 -13.35 -45.10 -6.59
N VAL A 122 -12.18 -45.73 -6.48
CA VAL A 122 -12.01 -47.17 -6.35
C VAL A 122 -11.15 -47.50 -5.14
N THR A 123 -11.49 -48.59 -4.45
CA THR A 123 -10.63 -49.22 -3.45
C THR A 123 -10.05 -50.49 -4.05
N LEU A 124 -8.73 -50.63 -3.99
CA LEU A 124 -8.01 -51.80 -4.47
C LEU A 124 -7.27 -52.44 -3.30
N ASN A 125 -7.18 -53.76 -3.30
CA ASN A 125 -6.15 -54.44 -2.53
C ASN A 125 -4.83 -54.31 -3.28
N TRP A 126 -3.73 -54.12 -2.56
CA TRP A 126 -2.40 -54.10 -3.15
C TRP A 126 -1.40 -54.88 -2.31
N THR A 127 -0.40 -55.45 -2.98
CA THR A 127 0.74 -56.14 -2.38
C THR A 127 1.98 -55.98 -3.26
N VAL A 128 3.10 -56.53 -2.82
CA VAL A 128 4.35 -56.58 -3.56
C VAL A 128 4.80 -58.02 -3.67
N THR A 129 5.31 -58.41 -4.84
CA THR A 129 6.01 -59.67 -5.05
C THR A 129 7.51 -59.41 -5.11
N ALA A 130 8.29 -60.17 -4.35
CA ALA A 130 9.75 -60.23 -4.43
C ALA A 130 10.15 -61.52 -5.14
N ASP A 131 10.90 -61.42 -6.24
CA ASP A 131 11.33 -62.53 -7.10
C ASP A 131 12.84 -62.50 -7.28
N ASN A 132 13.53 -63.60 -6.95
CA ASN A 132 14.97 -63.76 -7.20
C ASN A 132 15.32 -64.74 -8.33
N GLY A 133 14.33 -65.14 -9.13
CA GLY A 133 14.44 -66.06 -10.25
C GLY A 133 14.15 -67.52 -9.90
N ASP A 134 14.29 -67.91 -8.63
CA ASP A 134 14.01 -69.27 -8.14
C ASP A 134 12.81 -69.31 -7.19
N VAL A 135 12.63 -68.27 -6.37
CA VAL A 135 11.60 -68.15 -5.35
C VAL A 135 10.87 -66.82 -5.50
N ILE A 136 9.54 -66.87 -5.39
CA ILE A 136 8.69 -65.68 -5.31
C ILE A 136 8.06 -65.65 -3.93
N LYS A 137 8.16 -64.50 -3.24
CA LYS A 137 7.41 -64.21 -2.01
C LYS A 137 6.46 -63.05 -2.23
N VAL A 138 5.32 -63.11 -1.56
CA VAL A 138 4.26 -62.09 -1.64
C VAL A 138 4.00 -61.56 -0.23
N ALA A 139 4.02 -60.24 -0.07
CA ALA A 139 3.70 -59.63 1.20
C ALA A 139 2.20 -59.76 1.54
N THR A 140 1.85 -59.57 2.83
CA THR A 140 0.44 -59.49 3.23
C THR A 140 -0.18 -58.21 2.62
N PRO A 141 -1.30 -58.31 1.87
CA PRO A 141 -1.88 -57.15 1.19
C PRO A 141 -2.36 -56.05 2.14
N ASN A 142 -2.26 -54.80 1.67
CA ASN A 142 -2.93 -53.61 2.21
C ASN A 142 -4.02 -53.14 1.23
N THR A 143 -4.72 -52.06 1.56
CA THR A 143 -5.70 -51.42 0.68
C THR A 143 -5.22 -50.05 0.23
N ILE A 144 -5.69 -49.59 -0.92
CA ILE A 144 -5.50 -48.22 -1.39
C ILE A 144 -6.80 -47.73 -2.01
N THR A 145 -7.29 -46.58 -1.57
CA THR A 145 -8.46 -45.93 -2.15
C THR A 145 -7.99 -44.74 -2.98
N LEU A 146 -8.32 -44.75 -4.26
CA LEU A 146 -7.91 -43.73 -5.22
C LEU A 146 -9.14 -43.07 -5.84
N THR A 147 -9.16 -41.74 -5.87
CA THR A 147 -10.12 -40.96 -6.64
C THR A 147 -9.44 -40.39 -7.87
N ARG A 148 -9.98 -40.67 -9.07
CA ARG A 148 -9.47 -40.13 -10.34
C ARG A 148 -9.51 -38.61 -10.37
N PHE A 149 -8.72 -38.04 -11.29
CA PHE A 149 -8.84 -36.63 -11.64
C PHE A 149 -10.28 -36.24 -11.93
N LYS A 150 -10.65 -35.09 -11.40
CA LYS A 150 -11.84 -34.33 -11.80
C LYS A 150 -11.38 -32.94 -12.22
N ASP A 151 -12.20 -32.25 -13.01
CA ASP A 151 -11.89 -30.87 -13.35
C ASP A 151 -11.95 -30.00 -12.07
N GLU A 152 -10.98 -29.12 -11.97
CA GLU A 152 -10.83 -28.17 -10.87
C GLU A 152 -10.06 -26.94 -11.38
N ILE A 153 -10.19 -25.81 -10.70
CA ILE A 153 -9.43 -24.59 -11.02
C ILE A 153 -8.20 -24.55 -10.11
N ALA A 154 -7.03 -24.17 -10.63
CA ALA A 154 -5.83 -24.03 -9.81
C ALA A 154 -5.97 -22.84 -8.83
N PRO A 155 -5.53 -22.95 -7.57
CA PRO A 155 -5.50 -21.81 -6.65
C PRO A 155 -4.66 -20.65 -7.18
N PHE A 156 -5.09 -19.41 -6.89
CA PHE A 156 -4.43 -18.20 -7.36
C PHE A 156 -4.50 -17.08 -6.32
N GLY A 157 -3.53 -16.17 -6.36
CA GLY A 157 -3.38 -15.08 -5.40
C GLY A 157 -3.67 -13.70 -5.97
N LEU A 158 -3.88 -12.73 -5.09
CA LEU A 158 -4.06 -11.32 -5.45
C LEU A 158 -2.73 -10.57 -5.54
N ILE A 159 -2.57 -9.67 -6.52
CA ILE A 159 -1.32 -8.94 -6.77
C ILE A 159 -1.50 -7.42 -6.53
N SER A 160 -2.40 -6.79 -7.28
CA SER A 160 -2.67 -5.35 -7.25
C SER A 160 -4.17 -5.08 -7.14
N ALA A 161 -4.65 -4.01 -6.55
CA ALA A 161 -3.91 -3.15 -5.64
C ALA A 161 -3.49 -3.95 -4.38
N PRO A 162 -2.31 -3.70 -3.78
CA PRO A 162 -1.91 -4.39 -2.56
C PRO A 162 -2.94 -4.23 -1.43
N ASN A 163 -2.98 -5.19 -0.50
CA ASN A 163 -3.88 -5.12 0.64
C ASN A 163 -3.71 -3.79 1.43
N GLN A 164 -4.82 -3.17 1.82
CA GLN A 164 -4.91 -1.89 2.53
C GLN A 164 -4.46 -0.67 1.69
N THR A 165 -4.51 -0.76 0.36
CA THR A 165 -4.29 0.41 -0.50
C THR A 165 -5.33 1.49 -0.23
N SER A 166 -4.91 2.76 -0.20
CA SER A 166 -5.81 3.94 -0.16
C SER A 166 -5.61 4.77 -1.42
N ILE A 167 -6.70 5.18 -2.05
CA ILE A 167 -6.70 5.95 -3.30
C ILE A 167 -7.58 7.18 -3.13
N ASP A 168 -6.97 8.36 -3.27
CA ASP A 168 -7.69 9.62 -3.34
C ASP A 168 -8.04 9.90 -4.80
N LEU A 169 -9.33 9.89 -5.11
CA LEU A 169 -9.80 10.14 -6.47
C LEU A 169 -9.58 11.61 -6.85
N GLN A 170 -9.06 11.82 -8.05
CA GLN A 170 -8.61 13.13 -8.55
C GLN A 170 -9.61 13.68 -9.58
N ILE A 171 -10.33 14.75 -9.23
CA ILE A 171 -11.35 15.38 -10.09
C ILE A 171 -10.72 16.10 -11.30
N ASP A 172 -9.46 16.51 -11.20
CA ASP A 172 -8.67 17.13 -12.27
C ASP A 172 -8.07 16.09 -13.24
N ASN A 173 -8.06 14.81 -12.85
CA ASN A 173 -7.70 13.69 -13.72
C ASN A 173 -8.70 12.52 -13.60
N PRO A 174 -9.96 12.71 -14.03
CA PRO A 174 -11.03 11.73 -13.87
C PRO A 174 -10.81 10.47 -14.72
N SER A 175 -9.97 10.55 -15.76
CA SER A 175 -9.60 9.42 -16.62
C SER A 175 -8.42 8.59 -16.09
N ALA A 176 -7.79 8.98 -14.97
CA ALA A 176 -6.71 8.19 -14.38
C ALA A 176 -7.18 6.76 -14.07
N GLU A 177 -6.33 5.80 -14.42
CA GLU A 177 -6.63 4.38 -14.30
C GLU A 177 -6.21 3.82 -12.94
N ILE A 178 -7.06 2.97 -12.40
CA ILE A 178 -6.82 2.14 -11.21
C ILE A 178 -6.78 0.70 -11.71
N ILE A 179 -5.60 0.08 -11.60
CA ILE A 179 -5.35 -1.27 -12.12
C ILE A 179 -5.31 -2.26 -10.95
N ILE A 180 -6.24 -3.21 -11.00
CA ILE A 180 -6.36 -4.32 -10.06
C ILE A 180 -5.98 -5.59 -10.83
N SER A 181 -5.09 -6.42 -10.30
CA SER A 181 -4.57 -7.63 -10.94
C SER A 181 -4.36 -8.78 -9.96
N TRP A 182 -4.34 -9.99 -10.48
CA TRP A 182 -4.16 -11.24 -9.74
C TRP A 182 -3.34 -12.23 -10.57
N ASP A 183 -2.89 -13.32 -9.97
CA ASP A 183 -2.25 -14.40 -10.72
C ASP A 183 -3.25 -15.06 -11.66
N SER A 184 -2.88 -15.22 -12.94
CA SER A 184 -3.67 -16.04 -13.87
C SER A 184 -3.78 -17.48 -13.37
N THR A 185 -4.93 -18.12 -13.56
CA THR A 185 -5.16 -19.54 -13.26
C THR A 185 -5.64 -20.33 -14.48
N TYR A 186 -5.76 -21.64 -14.34
CA TYR A 186 -6.22 -22.59 -15.35
C TYR A 186 -7.16 -23.65 -14.74
N SER A 187 -7.98 -24.26 -15.59
CA SER A 187 -8.74 -25.47 -15.24
C SER A 187 -7.90 -26.71 -15.56
N GLY A 188 -7.93 -27.72 -14.70
CA GLY A 188 -7.20 -28.97 -14.88
C GLY A 188 -7.55 -29.69 -16.19
N PHE A 189 -8.78 -29.55 -16.70
CA PHE A 189 -9.21 -30.12 -17.98
C PHE A 189 -9.20 -29.12 -19.14
N GLY A 190 -8.59 -27.94 -18.96
CA GLY A 190 -8.37 -26.96 -20.02
C GLY A 190 -9.60 -26.12 -20.41
N ASN A 191 -10.61 -26.04 -19.55
CA ASN A 191 -11.73 -25.13 -19.76
C ASN A 191 -11.27 -23.66 -19.69
N THR A 192 -11.89 -22.79 -20.48
CA THR A 192 -11.62 -21.35 -20.43
C THR A 192 -12.01 -20.80 -19.06
N VAL A 193 -11.08 -20.10 -18.41
CA VAL A 193 -11.30 -19.42 -17.14
C VAL A 193 -11.73 -17.97 -17.40
N SER A 194 -12.77 -17.52 -16.70
CA SER A 194 -13.15 -16.11 -16.60
C SER A 194 -13.17 -15.63 -15.15
N TYR A 195 -13.03 -14.33 -14.94
CA TYR A 195 -12.89 -13.70 -13.62
C TYR A 195 -13.95 -12.65 -13.37
N VAL A 196 -14.44 -12.63 -12.13
CA VAL A 196 -15.30 -11.59 -11.59
C VAL A 196 -14.62 -11.01 -10.36
N TRP A 197 -14.41 -9.70 -10.35
CA TRP A 197 -13.98 -8.97 -9.17
C TRP A 197 -15.21 -8.65 -8.32
N GLU A 198 -15.19 -9.09 -7.06
CA GLU A 198 -16.27 -8.85 -6.11
C GLU A 198 -15.76 -7.97 -4.97
N ALA A 199 -16.57 -7.00 -4.55
CA ALA A 199 -16.29 -6.21 -3.37
C ALA A 199 -17.52 -6.00 -2.48
N ILE A 200 -17.27 -5.85 -1.19
CA ILE A 200 -18.27 -5.64 -0.13
C ILE A 200 -17.78 -4.55 0.83
N LYS A 201 -18.70 -3.96 1.59
CA LYS A 201 -18.34 -3.14 2.76
C LYS A 201 -17.68 -4.01 3.83
N LEU A 202 -17.00 -3.40 4.81
CA LEU A 202 -16.34 -4.13 5.89
C LEU A 202 -17.29 -5.02 6.71
N ASP A 203 -18.57 -4.66 6.77
CA ASP A 203 -19.66 -5.38 7.44
C ASP A 203 -20.59 -6.15 6.47
N GLY A 204 -20.22 -6.22 5.19
CA GLY A 204 -20.99 -6.90 4.14
C GLY A 204 -20.77 -8.41 4.06
N ASP A 205 -21.39 -9.03 3.05
CA ASP A 205 -21.31 -10.47 2.78
C ASP A 205 -21.16 -10.71 1.27
N PHE A 206 -20.18 -11.53 0.86
CA PHE A 206 -19.93 -11.88 -0.54
C PHE A 206 -21.06 -12.70 -1.18
N SER A 207 -22.02 -13.22 -0.40
CA SER A 207 -23.26 -13.76 -0.97
C SER A 207 -24.14 -12.69 -1.62
N GLN A 208 -23.93 -11.41 -1.30
CA GLN A 208 -24.59 -10.24 -1.87
C GLN A 208 -23.56 -9.12 -2.07
N PRO A 209 -22.65 -9.27 -3.06
CA PRO A 209 -21.56 -8.34 -3.23
C PRO A 209 -22.08 -6.93 -3.57
N LEU A 210 -21.42 -5.91 -3.03
CA LEU A 210 -21.70 -4.52 -3.37
C LEU A 210 -21.40 -4.26 -4.85
N LEU A 211 -20.26 -4.76 -5.29
CA LEU A 211 -19.79 -4.70 -6.67
C LEU A 211 -19.47 -6.11 -7.14
N SER A 212 -19.92 -6.41 -8.35
CA SER A 212 -19.61 -7.67 -9.06
C SER A 212 -19.33 -7.30 -10.50
N LEU A 213 -18.05 -7.19 -10.84
CA LEU A 213 -17.58 -6.65 -12.11
C LEU A 213 -16.79 -7.73 -12.86
N PRO A 214 -17.13 -8.05 -14.12
CA PRO A 214 -16.25 -8.89 -14.93
C PRO A 214 -14.90 -8.19 -15.12
N SER A 215 -13.82 -8.96 -15.17
CA SER A 215 -12.49 -8.42 -15.50
C SER A 215 -12.42 -7.88 -16.94
N ASN A 216 -11.27 -7.29 -17.30
CA ASN A 216 -11.05 -6.80 -18.66
C ASN A 216 -11.23 -7.93 -19.70
N SER A 217 -11.41 -7.55 -20.97
CA SER A 217 -11.64 -8.50 -22.07
C SER A 217 -12.82 -9.46 -21.82
N GLU A 218 -13.95 -8.92 -21.36
CA GLU A 218 -15.18 -9.68 -21.08
C GLU A 218 -14.98 -10.79 -20.03
N GLY A 219 -14.15 -10.53 -19.02
CA GLY A 219 -13.86 -11.46 -17.94
C GLY A 219 -12.67 -12.38 -18.20
N LEU A 220 -11.95 -12.27 -19.33
CA LEU A 220 -10.87 -13.19 -19.67
C LEU A 220 -9.47 -12.72 -19.25
N ALA A 221 -9.32 -11.43 -18.92
CA ALA A 221 -8.06 -10.91 -18.41
C ALA A 221 -7.90 -11.19 -16.91
N ASP A 222 -6.66 -11.30 -16.47
CA ASP A 222 -6.21 -11.38 -15.08
C ASP A 222 -6.06 -9.99 -14.42
N GLU A 223 -6.75 -8.99 -14.99
CA GLU A 223 -6.77 -7.62 -14.51
C GLU A 223 -8.14 -6.96 -14.73
N LEU A 224 -8.46 -5.98 -13.88
CA LEU A 224 -9.58 -5.07 -14.00
C LEU A 224 -9.06 -3.63 -13.98
N THR A 225 -9.43 -2.86 -14.99
CA THR A 225 -9.11 -1.43 -15.06
C THR A 225 -10.36 -0.59 -14.79
N LEU A 226 -10.30 0.22 -13.75
CA LEU A 226 -11.32 1.23 -13.42
C LEU A 226 -10.75 2.62 -13.67
N THR A 227 -11.62 3.60 -13.91
CA THR A 227 -11.22 5.01 -13.93
C THR A 227 -11.62 5.69 -12.64
N HIS A 228 -10.92 6.77 -12.27
CA HIS A 228 -11.31 7.62 -11.14
C HIS A 228 -12.78 8.05 -11.23
N GLN A 229 -13.24 8.45 -12.41
CA GLN A 229 -14.62 8.83 -12.67
C GLN A 229 -15.62 7.70 -12.37
N THR A 230 -15.30 6.47 -12.79
CA THR A 230 -16.17 5.31 -12.57
C THR A 230 -16.27 4.98 -11.09
N VAL A 231 -15.15 5.00 -10.37
CA VAL A 231 -15.16 4.75 -8.93
C VAL A 231 -15.94 5.85 -8.20
N ASP A 232 -15.75 7.12 -8.57
CA ASP A 232 -16.48 8.21 -7.93
C ASP A 232 -18.01 8.09 -8.11
N GLN A 233 -18.48 7.72 -9.31
CA GLN A 233 -19.91 7.46 -9.58
C GLN A 233 -20.47 6.30 -8.76
N ILE A 234 -19.67 5.26 -8.51
CA ILE A 234 -20.05 4.14 -7.65
C ILE A 234 -20.23 4.64 -6.21
N LEU A 235 -19.27 5.41 -5.71
CA LEU A 235 -19.33 5.95 -4.34
C LEU A 235 -20.49 6.94 -4.17
N GLU A 236 -20.80 7.75 -5.19
CA GLU A 236 -22.00 8.60 -5.22
C GLU A 236 -23.29 7.80 -5.13
N ALA A 237 -23.40 6.72 -5.91
CA ALA A 237 -24.57 5.85 -5.90
C ALA A 237 -24.75 5.15 -4.54
N GLU A 238 -23.67 4.95 -3.80
CA GLU A 238 -23.66 4.47 -2.41
C GLU A 238 -24.01 5.54 -1.37
N GLY A 239 -24.24 6.78 -1.81
CA GLY A 239 -24.69 7.89 -0.98
C GLY A 239 -23.57 8.60 -0.23
N LEU A 240 -22.31 8.43 -0.62
CA LEU A 240 -21.20 9.16 -0.03
C LEU A 240 -21.19 10.62 -0.50
N GLU A 241 -20.92 11.54 0.42
CA GLU A 241 -20.68 12.95 0.11
C GLU A 241 -19.27 13.16 -0.47
N GLU A 242 -19.03 14.32 -1.09
CA GLU A 242 -17.71 14.67 -1.63
C GLU A 242 -16.65 14.65 -0.52
N GLY A 243 -15.46 14.12 -0.84
CA GLY A 243 -14.37 13.96 0.11
C GLY A 243 -14.55 12.86 1.17
N GLU A 244 -15.70 12.18 1.24
CA GLU A 244 -15.88 11.02 2.12
C GLU A 244 -15.10 9.80 1.63
N THR A 245 -14.76 8.91 2.57
CA THR A 245 -14.01 7.69 2.29
C THR A 245 -14.87 6.44 2.49
N LEU A 246 -14.74 5.45 1.60
CA LEU A 246 -15.28 4.10 1.75
C LEU A 246 -14.15 3.07 1.73
N THR A 247 -14.12 2.18 2.72
CA THR A 247 -13.23 1.00 2.71
C THR A 247 -14.04 -0.23 2.33
N LEU A 248 -13.54 -0.96 1.33
CA LEU A 248 -14.12 -2.20 0.81
C LEU A 248 -13.20 -3.39 1.09
N GLN A 249 -13.79 -4.56 1.32
CA GLN A 249 -13.11 -5.85 1.18
C GLN A 249 -13.38 -6.36 -0.24
N TRP A 250 -12.40 -6.97 -0.88
CA TRP A 250 -12.53 -7.48 -2.22
C TRP A 250 -11.80 -8.80 -2.42
N ARG A 251 -12.29 -9.58 -3.38
CA ARG A 251 -11.75 -10.86 -3.83
C ARG A 251 -11.98 -11.04 -5.32
N VAL A 252 -11.37 -12.06 -5.90
CA VAL A 252 -11.62 -12.46 -7.29
C VAL A 252 -12.23 -13.85 -7.32
N VAL A 253 -13.24 -14.03 -8.16
CA VAL A 253 -13.90 -15.32 -8.39
C VAL A 253 -13.58 -15.78 -9.80
N ALA A 254 -12.85 -16.87 -9.93
CA ALA A 254 -12.58 -17.56 -11.19
C ALA A 254 -13.70 -18.56 -11.49
N ASN A 255 -14.13 -18.62 -12.75
CA ASN A 255 -15.18 -19.51 -13.23
C ASN A 255 -14.68 -20.29 -14.46
N ALA A 256 -14.93 -21.59 -14.50
CA ALA A 256 -14.59 -22.44 -15.63
C ALA A 256 -15.68 -23.52 -15.80
N GLY A 257 -16.50 -23.42 -16.85
CA GLY A 257 -17.64 -24.31 -17.02
C GLY A 257 -18.65 -24.20 -15.86
N ASN A 258 -18.78 -25.26 -15.07
CA ASN A 258 -19.62 -25.30 -13.85
C ASN A 258 -18.81 -25.13 -12.55
N LEU A 259 -17.51 -24.87 -12.66
CA LEU A 259 -16.62 -24.68 -11.52
C LEU A 259 -16.51 -23.21 -11.16
N THR A 260 -16.35 -22.97 -9.87
CA THR A 260 -16.08 -21.65 -9.29
C THR A 260 -15.01 -21.81 -8.23
N LEU A 261 -14.02 -20.90 -8.23
CA LEU A 261 -12.98 -20.84 -7.21
C LEU A 261 -12.72 -19.38 -6.83
N GLU A 262 -12.58 -19.13 -5.53
CA GLU A 262 -12.25 -17.83 -4.98
C GLU A 262 -10.73 -17.68 -4.84
N SER A 263 -10.22 -16.44 -4.94
CA SER A 263 -8.82 -16.13 -4.64
C SER A 263 -8.46 -16.56 -3.22
N ASN A 264 -7.19 -16.93 -3.01
CA ASN A 264 -6.70 -17.39 -1.70
C ASN A 264 -6.86 -16.33 -0.59
N GLU A 265 -6.79 -15.07 -0.97
CA GLU A 265 -6.90 -13.92 -0.07
C GLU A 265 -8.16 -13.09 -0.33
N ILE A 266 -8.52 -12.33 0.70
CA ILE A 266 -9.46 -11.20 0.62
C ILE A 266 -8.64 -9.96 1.02
N PHE A 267 -8.56 -8.99 0.13
CA PHE A 267 -7.85 -7.73 0.36
C PHE A 267 -8.81 -6.61 0.73
N THR A 268 -8.25 -5.53 1.28
CA THR A 268 -8.99 -4.29 1.53
C THR A 268 -8.46 -3.16 0.66
N ILE A 269 -9.35 -2.24 0.28
CA ILE A 269 -9.01 -1.03 -0.46
C ILE A 269 -9.91 0.12 0.02
N THR A 270 -9.32 1.29 0.20
CA THR A 270 -10.00 2.52 0.62
C THR A 270 -10.01 3.50 -0.53
N PHE A 271 -11.17 4.09 -0.82
CA PHE A 271 -11.32 5.15 -1.79
C PHE A 271 -11.85 6.41 -1.11
N LYS A 272 -11.27 7.56 -1.42
CA LYS A 272 -11.83 8.88 -1.08
C LYS A 272 -12.48 9.48 -2.33
N ARG A 273 -13.76 9.89 -2.22
CA ARG A 273 -14.51 10.53 -3.31
C ARG A 273 -13.82 11.78 -3.82
N PHE A 274 -14.19 12.19 -5.04
CA PHE A 274 -13.84 13.52 -5.53
C PHE A 274 -14.20 14.60 -4.50
N THR A 275 -13.37 15.62 -4.46
CA THR A 275 -13.64 16.87 -3.76
C THR A 275 -13.74 17.93 -4.85
N SER A 276 -14.89 18.56 -5.01
CA SER A 276 -14.98 19.70 -5.94
C SER A 276 -14.05 20.82 -5.46
N VAL A 277 -13.29 21.41 -6.38
CA VAL A 277 -12.54 22.62 -6.09
C VAL A 277 -13.54 23.77 -6.17
N GLN A 278 -13.96 24.30 -5.03
CA GLN A 278 -14.86 25.45 -5.02
C GLN A 278 -14.09 26.71 -5.48
N THR A 279 -14.75 27.53 -6.29
CA THR A 279 -14.20 28.80 -6.78
C THR A 279 -15.11 29.94 -6.35
N LYS A 280 -14.51 31.04 -5.88
CA LYS A 280 -15.19 32.33 -5.73
C LYS A 280 -14.62 33.34 -6.71
N TYR A 281 -15.39 34.37 -7.00
CA TYR A 281 -15.05 35.34 -8.04
C TYR A 281 -14.91 36.74 -7.44
N LEU A 282 -13.85 37.45 -7.81
CA LEU A 282 -13.61 38.84 -7.50
C LEU A 282 -13.85 39.68 -8.76
N VAL A 283 -14.96 40.43 -8.79
CA VAL A 283 -15.35 41.26 -9.95
C VAL A 283 -15.28 42.73 -9.57
N GLY A 284 -14.45 43.48 -10.29
CA GLY A 284 -14.35 44.93 -10.21
C GLY A 284 -13.03 45.46 -10.76
N ALA A 285 -12.93 46.78 -10.93
CA ALA A 285 -11.75 47.44 -11.50
C ALA A 285 -10.50 47.34 -10.60
N ALA A 286 -10.65 46.96 -9.34
CA ALA A 286 -9.51 46.66 -8.47
C ALA A 286 -8.82 45.33 -8.83
N THR A 287 -9.49 44.42 -9.53
CA THR A 287 -8.95 43.11 -9.91
C THR A 287 -8.74 43.02 -11.43
N PRO A 288 -7.92 42.08 -11.94
CA PRO A 288 -7.63 41.96 -13.36
C PRO A 288 -8.85 41.81 -14.27
N GLY A 289 -9.95 41.26 -13.75
CA GLY A 289 -11.18 40.99 -14.50
C GLY A 289 -12.07 42.21 -14.76
N GLY A 290 -11.89 43.31 -14.01
CA GLY A 290 -12.74 44.49 -14.16
C GLY A 290 -14.21 44.24 -13.78
N TRP A 291 -15.09 45.18 -14.15
CA TRP A 291 -16.54 45.10 -13.93
C TRP A 291 -17.26 44.27 -15.01
N GLY A 292 -16.83 43.03 -15.22
CA GLY A 292 -17.41 42.14 -16.22
C GLY A 292 -17.14 40.66 -15.95
N TRP A 293 -17.95 39.80 -16.57
CA TRP A 293 -17.88 38.34 -16.42
C TRP A 293 -17.19 37.62 -17.59
N ASP A 294 -16.67 38.39 -18.56
CA ASP A 294 -15.93 37.82 -19.70
C ASP A 294 -14.66 37.11 -19.22
N ASN A 295 -14.00 37.64 -18.18
CA ASN A 295 -12.81 37.06 -17.55
C ASN A 295 -12.72 37.49 -16.06
N PRO A 296 -13.62 37.01 -15.18
CA PRO A 296 -13.61 37.38 -13.77
C PRO A 296 -12.31 36.91 -13.11
N THR A 297 -11.87 37.58 -12.05
CA THR A 297 -10.74 37.08 -11.27
C THR A 297 -11.22 35.99 -10.31
N GLU A 298 -10.54 34.85 -10.28
CA GLU A 298 -10.95 33.67 -9.51
C GLU A 298 -10.02 33.46 -8.30
N ILE A 299 -10.61 33.03 -7.19
CA ILE A 299 -9.90 32.49 -6.03
C ILE A 299 -10.44 31.08 -5.77
N VAL A 300 -9.55 30.15 -5.45
CA VAL A 300 -9.87 28.72 -5.32
C VAL A 300 -9.80 28.29 -3.87
N GLU A 301 -10.64 27.35 -3.50
CA GLU A 301 -10.59 26.72 -2.19
C GLU A 301 -9.30 25.88 -2.07
N VAL A 302 -8.43 26.24 -1.11
CA VAL A 302 -7.15 25.58 -0.85
C VAL A 302 -7.19 24.69 0.40
N GLU A 303 -8.17 24.94 1.26
CA GLU A 303 -8.57 24.15 2.43
C GLU A 303 -10.06 24.40 2.64
N GLU A 304 -10.80 23.47 3.26
CA GLU A 304 -12.25 23.63 3.50
C GLU A 304 -12.56 25.00 4.11
N GLY A 305 -13.31 25.85 3.40
CA GLY A 305 -13.68 27.20 3.81
C GLY A 305 -12.61 28.28 3.62
N VAL A 306 -11.43 27.97 3.05
CA VAL A 306 -10.32 28.90 2.81
C VAL A 306 -10.07 29.07 1.33
N PHE A 307 -10.31 30.27 0.81
CA PHE A 307 -10.18 30.60 -0.61
C PHE A 307 -8.98 31.52 -0.84
N GLN A 308 -8.15 31.19 -1.83
CA GLN A 308 -6.91 31.91 -2.11
C GLN A 308 -6.71 32.16 -3.60
N GLY A 309 -6.09 33.29 -3.94
CA GLY A 309 -5.60 33.55 -5.29
C GLY A 309 -4.57 34.66 -5.32
N SER A 310 -3.57 34.52 -6.19
CA SER A 310 -2.57 35.56 -6.44
C SER A 310 -3.00 36.42 -7.63
N LEU A 311 -3.14 37.73 -7.40
CA LEU A 311 -3.64 38.68 -8.38
C LEU A 311 -3.02 40.06 -8.21
N VAL A 312 -3.06 40.85 -9.27
CA VAL A 312 -2.68 42.26 -9.22
C VAL A 312 -3.86 43.09 -8.73
N PHE A 313 -3.68 43.83 -7.65
CA PHE A 313 -4.66 44.82 -7.19
C PHE A 313 -4.33 46.21 -7.73
N ASN A 314 -5.36 46.93 -8.17
CA ASN A 314 -5.32 48.36 -8.51
C ASN A 314 -6.18 49.16 -7.53
N ASN A 315 -5.89 50.46 -7.35
CA ASN A 315 -6.65 51.33 -6.46
C ASN A 315 -8.04 51.68 -7.04
N ASP A 316 -8.98 50.76 -6.86
CA ASP A 316 -10.36 50.87 -7.31
C ASP A 316 -11.25 49.94 -6.45
N ALA A 317 -12.47 49.64 -6.90
CA ALA A 317 -13.42 48.80 -6.20
C ALA A 317 -13.64 47.40 -6.81
N PHE A 318 -14.06 46.44 -5.99
CA PHE A 318 -14.50 45.09 -6.37
C PHE A 318 -15.52 44.50 -5.40
N ARG A 319 -16.15 43.40 -5.80
CA ARG A 319 -17.08 42.60 -4.99
C ARG A 319 -16.73 41.11 -5.10
N VAL A 320 -17.00 40.36 -4.03
CA VAL A 320 -16.81 38.90 -3.95
C VAL A 320 -18.12 38.19 -4.30
N PHE A 321 -18.07 37.13 -5.10
CA PHE A 321 -19.23 36.36 -5.57
C PHE A 321 -19.04 34.87 -5.35
N ASP A 322 -20.12 34.19 -4.96
CA ASP A 322 -20.15 32.74 -4.81
C ASP A 322 -20.45 32.02 -6.13
N VAL A 323 -21.16 32.67 -7.07
CA VAL A 323 -21.62 32.05 -8.32
C VAL A 323 -21.24 32.94 -9.52
N ARG A 324 -20.60 32.33 -10.52
CA ARG A 324 -20.25 33.01 -11.78
C ARG A 324 -21.50 33.49 -12.51
N ASP A 325 -21.43 34.67 -13.12
CA ASP A 325 -22.52 35.27 -13.91
C ASP A 325 -23.79 35.61 -13.11
N ASP A 326 -23.78 35.48 -11.78
CA ASP A 326 -24.90 35.81 -10.92
C ASP A 326 -24.57 36.97 -9.97
N TRP A 327 -25.02 38.17 -10.34
CA TRP A 327 -24.87 39.36 -9.50
C TRP A 327 -25.58 39.26 -8.14
N GLY A 328 -26.59 38.38 -8.01
CA GLY A 328 -27.31 38.15 -6.76
C GLY A 328 -26.49 37.38 -5.73
N SER A 329 -25.42 36.68 -6.14
CA SER A 329 -24.50 35.96 -5.26
C SER A 329 -23.39 36.85 -4.65
N GLY A 330 -23.42 38.14 -4.94
CA GLY A 330 -22.39 39.08 -4.52
C GLY A 330 -22.50 39.50 -3.05
N THR A 331 -21.38 39.49 -2.33
CA THR A 331 -21.25 39.97 -0.96
C THR A 331 -20.40 41.23 -0.90
N ASN A 332 -20.92 42.30 -0.30
CA ASN A 332 -20.28 43.62 -0.22
C ASN A 332 -19.46 43.80 1.06
N PHE A 333 -18.66 44.87 1.13
CA PHE A 333 -17.78 45.13 2.28
C PHE A 333 -18.53 45.19 3.62
N PRO A 334 -19.66 45.93 3.76
CA PRO A 334 -20.41 45.95 5.02
C PRO A 334 -20.99 44.60 5.41
N ASP A 335 -21.33 43.75 4.45
CA ASP A 335 -21.95 42.45 4.73
C ASP A 335 -20.95 41.52 5.41
N PHE A 336 -19.70 41.50 4.96
CA PHE A 336 -18.63 40.77 5.64
C PHE A 336 -18.39 41.31 7.06
N ILE A 337 -18.36 42.63 7.24
CA ILE A 337 -18.25 43.23 8.59
C ILE A 337 -19.42 42.82 9.48
N ASN A 338 -20.66 42.86 8.98
CA ASN A 338 -21.86 42.46 9.71
C ASN A 338 -21.86 40.97 10.08
N GLN A 339 -21.22 40.13 9.27
CA GLN A 339 -20.99 38.70 9.54
C GLN A 339 -19.85 38.45 10.53
N GLY A 340 -19.11 39.50 10.92
CA GLY A 340 -18.05 39.46 11.93
C GLY A 340 -16.65 39.24 11.37
N TYR A 341 -16.42 39.52 10.08
CA TYR A 341 -15.09 39.40 9.50
C TYR A 341 -14.15 40.51 9.96
N THR A 342 -12.89 40.14 10.18
CA THR A 342 -11.79 41.11 10.24
C THR A 342 -11.22 41.24 8.83
N ILE A 343 -11.17 42.48 8.33
CA ILE A 343 -10.72 42.80 6.98
C ILE A 343 -9.42 43.59 7.07
N ASP A 344 -8.46 43.23 6.24
CA ASP A 344 -7.17 43.91 6.06
C ASP A 344 -7.35 45.41 5.80
N ASP A 345 -6.48 46.22 6.39
CA ASP A 345 -6.57 47.68 6.42
C ASP A 345 -6.35 48.32 5.04
N ARG A 346 -5.82 47.56 4.08
CA ARG A 346 -5.74 47.96 2.67
C ARG A 346 -7.09 47.87 1.94
N PHE A 347 -8.16 47.46 2.61
CA PHE A 347 -9.51 47.51 2.10
C PHE A 347 -10.42 48.42 2.93
N GLU A 348 -11.23 49.23 2.25
CA GLU A 348 -12.27 50.04 2.86
C GLU A 348 -13.61 49.92 2.11
N ASN A 349 -14.67 50.51 2.67
CA ASN A 349 -15.94 50.64 1.95
C ASN A 349 -15.81 51.72 0.87
N ALA A 350 -16.07 51.37 -0.39
CA ALA A 350 -15.99 52.28 -1.53
C ALA A 350 -16.95 53.49 -1.44
N ALA A 351 -18.02 53.39 -0.65
CA ALA A 351 -19.09 54.38 -0.55
C ALA A 351 -19.70 54.78 -1.91
N ASP A 352 -19.74 53.83 -2.85
CA ASP A 352 -20.15 53.99 -4.24
C ASP A 352 -21.65 53.74 -4.50
N GLY A 353 -22.45 53.68 -3.44
CA GLY A 353 -23.89 53.36 -3.49
C GLY A 353 -24.18 51.86 -3.33
N ASP A 354 -23.29 51.02 -3.85
CA ASP A 354 -23.34 49.56 -3.72
C ASP A 354 -22.49 49.03 -2.55
N GLN A 355 -21.62 49.88 -2.00
CA GLN A 355 -20.77 49.61 -0.84
C GLN A 355 -19.78 48.46 -1.08
N ASN A 356 -19.21 48.43 -2.28
CA ASN A 356 -18.18 47.46 -2.67
C ASN A 356 -16.91 47.58 -1.81
N PHE A 357 -16.04 46.57 -1.89
CA PHE A 357 -14.67 46.69 -1.38
C PHE A 357 -13.93 47.72 -2.21
N ARG A 358 -13.12 48.57 -1.59
CA ARG A 358 -12.14 49.43 -2.26
C ARG A 358 -10.75 49.08 -1.80
N PHE A 359 -9.85 48.78 -2.73
CA PHE A 359 -8.44 48.62 -2.41
C PHE A 359 -7.75 49.99 -2.32
N VAL A 360 -7.13 50.27 -1.17
CA VAL A 360 -6.44 51.54 -0.89
C VAL A 360 -4.92 51.38 -0.72
N GLY A 361 -4.40 50.17 -0.85
CA GLY A 361 -2.96 49.89 -0.84
C GLY A 361 -2.24 50.31 -2.13
N SER A 362 -0.92 50.08 -2.15
CA SER A 362 -0.09 50.24 -3.34
C SER A 362 -0.50 49.23 -4.41
N ALA A 363 -0.66 49.64 -5.66
CA ALA A 363 -0.93 48.70 -6.74
C ALA A 363 0.23 47.70 -6.88
N GLY A 364 -0.08 46.42 -7.04
CA GLY A 364 0.92 45.35 -7.04
C GLY A 364 0.29 43.97 -6.97
N GLU A 365 1.14 42.94 -7.02
CA GLU A 365 0.73 41.55 -6.86
C GLU A 365 0.57 41.21 -5.37
N TYR A 366 -0.57 40.64 -5.03
CA TYR A 366 -0.88 40.13 -3.70
C TYR A 366 -1.55 38.77 -3.83
N THR A 367 -1.34 37.94 -2.83
CA THR A 367 -2.14 36.77 -2.57
C THR A 367 -3.31 37.18 -1.67
N PHE A 368 -4.52 37.18 -2.24
CA PHE A 368 -5.74 37.42 -1.49
C PHE A 368 -6.20 36.12 -0.84
N THR A 369 -6.51 36.20 0.45
CA THR A 369 -7.08 35.09 1.22
C THR A 369 -8.41 35.52 1.82
N LEU A 370 -9.45 34.72 1.56
CA LEU A 370 -10.74 34.75 2.23
C LEU A 370 -10.88 33.47 3.05
N ASP A 371 -10.73 33.59 4.36
CA ASP A 371 -10.93 32.51 5.31
C ASP A 371 -12.32 32.65 5.95
N MET A 372 -13.23 31.77 5.57
CA MET A 372 -14.61 31.78 6.05
C MET A 372 -14.74 31.20 7.47
N ASN A 373 -13.77 30.38 7.90
CA ASN A 373 -13.76 29.73 9.21
C ASN A 373 -13.26 30.70 10.29
N ALA A 374 -12.11 31.33 10.05
CA ALA A 374 -11.53 32.36 10.92
C ALA A 374 -12.23 33.72 10.75
N LYS A 375 -13.04 33.88 9.70
CA LYS A 375 -13.67 35.13 9.28
C LYS A 375 -12.62 36.23 9.04
N LEU A 376 -11.65 35.94 8.19
CA LEU A 376 -10.57 36.85 7.83
C LEU A 376 -10.58 37.12 6.32
N ILE A 377 -10.36 38.38 5.95
CA ILE A 377 -9.98 38.77 4.58
C ILE A 377 -8.66 39.49 4.68
N TYR A 378 -7.62 38.93 4.07
CA TYR A 378 -6.28 39.53 4.12
C TYR A 378 -5.47 39.34 2.85
N LEU A 379 -4.45 40.18 2.70
CA LEU A 379 -3.50 40.11 1.59
C LEU A 379 -2.11 39.70 2.09
N ASP A 380 -1.56 38.62 1.56
CA ASP A 380 -0.13 38.34 1.64
C ASP A 380 0.57 38.96 0.43
N GLY A 381 1.51 39.89 0.62
CA GLY A 381 2.21 40.56 -0.49
C GLY A 381 2.88 41.83 -0.01
N ARG A 382 4.21 41.89 -0.11
CA ARG A 382 5.13 42.35 0.94
C ARG A 382 5.72 43.74 0.69
N GLU A 383 5.87 44.54 1.75
CA GLU A 383 7.16 45.21 1.97
C GLU A 383 8.03 44.27 2.81
N SER A 384 9.21 43.91 2.33
CA SER A 384 10.17 43.11 3.11
C SER A 384 11.27 44.02 3.67
N LYS A 385 11.78 43.69 4.85
CA LYS A 385 13.09 44.15 5.33
C LYS A 385 14.00 42.93 5.41
N PHE A 386 15.30 43.14 5.40
CA PHE A 386 16.26 42.05 5.44
C PHE A 386 17.27 42.27 6.56
N MET A 387 17.90 41.19 7.02
CA MET A 387 18.98 41.25 8.00
C MET A 387 20.18 40.45 7.49
N VAL A 388 21.35 41.09 7.50
CA VAL A 388 22.61 40.46 7.11
C VAL A 388 23.63 40.73 8.21
N GLY A 389 24.39 39.71 8.59
CA GLY A 389 25.41 39.78 9.63
C GLY A 389 25.88 38.42 10.10
N ALA A 390 27.07 38.36 10.69
CA ALA A 390 27.57 37.15 11.35
C ALA A 390 26.72 36.72 12.56
N ALA A 391 25.90 37.62 13.13
CA ALA A 391 24.92 37.25 14.15
C ALA A 391 23.66 36.57 13.59
N THR A 392 23.46 36.54 12.27
CA THR A 392 22.31 35.92 11.62
C THR A 392 22.76 34.76 10.73
N PRO A 393 21.85 33.83 10.34
CA PRO A 393 22.19 32.73 9.44
C PRO A 393 22.79 33.16 8.08
N SER A 394 22.54 34.39 7.62
CA SER A 394 23.05 34.90 6.35
C SER A 394 24.55 35.22 6.36
N GLY A 395 25.18 35.40 7.54
CA GLY A 395 26.53 35.96 7.59
C GLY A 395 26.61 37.33 6.91
N TRP A 396 27.80 37.78 6.49
CA TRP A 396 27.97 39.05 5.75
C TRP A 396 27.88 38.86 4.22
N ASN A 397 26.82 38.20 3.74
CA ASN A 397 26.55 37.99 2.31
C ASN A 397 25.03 37.94 2.03
N TRP A 398 24.67 37.85 0.75
CA TRP A 398 23.28 37.72 0.27
C TRP A 398 23.01 36.34 -0.33
N ASP A 399 23.87 35.36 -0.03
CA ASP A 399 23.65 33.98 -0.43
C ASP A 399 22.70 33.31 0.58
N GLU A 400 22.01 32.25 0.14
CA GLU A 400 21.03 31.56 0.98
C GLU A 400 21.66 30.92 2.23
N PRO A 401 21.03 31.07 3.43
CA PRO A 401 19.73 31.70 3.65
C PRO A 401 19.82 33.22 3.83
N THR A 402 19.09 33.99 3.02
CA THR A 402 18.85 35.42 3.31
C THR A 402 17.80 35.54 4.43
N VAL A 403 18.08 36.30 5.49
CA VAL A 403 17.07 36.53 6.53
C VAL A 403 16.15 37.66 6.12
N GLU A 404 14.94 37.26 5.73
CA GLU A 404 13.84 38.17 5.44
C GLU A 404 12.98 38.41 6.70
N MET A 405 12.56 39.67 6.87
CA MET A 405 11.52 40.07 7.80
C MET A 405 10.24 40.38 7.02
N ILE A 406 9.18 39.66 7.36
CA ILE A 406 7.88 39.75 6.70
C ILE A 406 7.05 40.81 7.40
N GLN A 407 6.44 41.72 6.64
CA GLN A 407 5.47 42.67 7.18
C GLN A 407 4.21 41.91 7.61
N ILE A 408 3.91 41.90 8.91
CA ILE A 408 2.73 41.22 9.48
C ILE A 408 1.57 42.16 9.79
N LYS A 409 1.84 43.46 9.72
CA LYS A 409 0.90 44.58 9.89
C LYS A 409 1.54 45.80 9.24
N GLU A 410 0.75 46.79 8.80
CA GLU A 410 1.30 48.06 8.30
C GLU A 410 2.43 48.54 9.22
N ASN A 411 3.62 48.75 8.63
CA ASN A 411 4.81 49.25 9.33
C ASN A 411 5.35 48.36 10.49
N VAL A 412 5.01 47.07 10.53
CA VAL A 412 5.55 46.10 11.50
C VAL A 412 6.07 44.85 10.78
N TRP A 413 7.37 44.59 10.92
CA TRP A 413 8.05 43.44 10.32
C TRP A 413 8.52 42.45 11.36
N VAL A 414 8.40 41.15 11.07
CA VAL A 414 8.84 40.07 11.96
C VAL A 414 9.71 39.06 11.22
N SER A 415 10.74 38.55 11.90
CA SER A 415 11.48 37.37 11.47
C SER A 415 11.77 36.47 12.67
N VAL A 416 11.92 35.17 12.42
CA VAL A 416 12.34 34.18 13.42
C VAL A 416 13.62 33.53 12.92
N LEU A 417 14.70 33.69 13.69
CA LEU A 417 16.04 33.24 13.28
C LEU A 417 16.88 32.83 14.48
N ASN A 418 17.91 32.03 14.21
CA ASN A 418 18.95 31.72 15.19
C ASN A 418 19.97 32.88 15.26
N PHE A 419 20.12 33.51 16.41
CA PHE A 419 21.14 34.51 16.67
C PHE A 419 22.42 33.89 17.26
N GLU A 420 23.57 34.39 16.81
CA GLU A 420 24.90 34.16 17.41
C GLU A 420 25.46 35.46 18.00
N ASN A 421 26.41 35.37 18.96
CA ASN A 421 27.05 36.54 19.60
C ASN A 421 28.00 37.28 18.66
N ASP A 422 27.46 37.92 17.64
CA ASP A 422 28.20 38.75 16.69
C ASP A 422 27.35 39.95 16.25
N THR A 423 27.54 40.42 15.03
CA THR A 423 27.02 41.68 14.50
C THR A 423 26.11 41.47 13.30
N PHE A 424 25.14 42.38 13.12
CA PHE A 424 24.24 42.41 11.97
C PHE A 424 23.71 43.82 11.65
N ARG A 425 23.03 43.92 10.52
CA ARG A 425 22.45 45.17 9.99
C ARG A 425 21.11 44.88 9.32
N PHE A 426 20.18 45.82 9.42
CA PHE A 426 18.91 45.79 8.68
C PHE A 426 19.08 46.41 7.29
N PHE A 427 18.26 45.98 6.33
CA PHE A 427 18.26 46.46 4.95
C PHE A 427 16.82 46.66 4.46
N GLU A 428 16.62 47.74 3.69
CA GLU A 428 15.33 48.05 3.08
C GLU A 428 15.10 47.28 1.78
N THR A 429 16.16 46.76 1.16
CA THR A 429 16.10 46.08 -0.14
C THR A 429 17.17 44.99 -0.21
N GLU A 430 16.76 43.80 -0.67
CA GLU A 430 17.67 42.66 -0.85
C GLU A 430 18.78 42.97 -1.85
N GLY A 431 20.01 42.57 -1.54
CA GLY A 431 21.17 42.77 -2.42
C GLY A 431 21.72 44.20 -2.49
N ASP A 432 20.99 45.20 -1.99
CA ASP A 432 21.43 46.60 -1.98
C ASP A 432 22.10 46.97 -0.66
N TRP A 433 23.43 46.91 -0.63
CA TRP A 433 24.23 47.33 0.52
C TRP A 433 24.04 48.82 0.90
N GLY A 434 23.65 49.68 -0.04
CA GLY A 434 23.35 51.10 0.21
C GLY A 434 22.05 51.31 1.00
N SER A 435 21.17 50.31 1.02
CA SER A 435 19.92 50.33 1.77
C SER A 435 20.10 50.04 3.28
N GLY A 436 21.32 49.73 3.72
CA GLY A 436 21.62 49.33 5.10
C GLY A 436 21.28 50.39 6.15
N ARG A 437 20.78 49.93 7.30
CA ARG A 437 20.49 50.73 8.50
C ARG A 437 21.17 50.12 9.71
N ASN A 438 22.11 50.86 10.29
CA ASN A 438 22.94 50.44 11.42
C ASN A 438 22.35 50.90 12.77
N PHE A 439 22.97 50.55 13.89
CA PHE A 439 22.43 50.83 15.23
C PHE A 439 22.15 52.34 15.45
N PRO A 440 23.08 53.26 15.13
CA PRO A 440 22.84 54.69 15.28
C PRO A 440 21.67 55.24 14.45
N PHE A 441 21.33 54.63 13.30
CA PHE A 441 20.17 55.09 12.52
C PHE A 441 18.90 55.01 13.35
N TYR A 442 18.61 53.84 13.93
CA TYR A 442 17.41 53.61 14.72
C TYR A 442 17.45 54.37 16.04
N GLU A 443 18.62 54.45 16.69
CA GLU A 443 18.79 55.25 17.91
C GLU A 443 18.49 56.74 17.66
N ASN A 444 19.02 57.33 16.59
CA ASN A 444 18.80 58.74 16.24
C ASN A 444 17.35 59.02 15.82
N GLU A 445 16.68 58.04 15.22
CA GLU A 445 15.24 58.11 14.92
C GLU A 445 14.37 57.93 16.17
N GLY A 446 14.96 57.67 17.34
CA GLY A 446 14.27 57.56 18.62
C GLY A 446 13.64 56.20 18.89
N TYR A 447 14.20 55.12 18.31
CA TYR A 447 13.72 53.77 18.58
C TYR A 447 14.11 53.31 19.99
N THR A 448 13.18 52.61 20.64
CA THR A 448 13.51 51.76 21.79
C THR A 448 14.06 50.44 21.26
N ILE A 449 15.34 50.18 21.52
CA ILE A 449 16.04 48.98 21.04
C ILE A 449 16.12 47.96 22.18
N ASP A 450 15.84 46.68 21.88
CA ASP A 450 15.93 45.59 22.85
C ASP A 450 17.30 45.56 23.56
N PRO A 451 17.35 45.39 24.90
CA PRO A 451 18.61 45.38 25.66
C PRO A 451 19.60 44.28 25.26
N LYS A 452 19.16 43.24 24.53
CA LYS A 452 20.06 42.23 23.95
C LYS A 452 20.79 42.71 22.69
N PHE A 453 20.56 43.95 22.25
CA PHE A 453 21.31 44.60 21.19
C PHE A 453 22.05 45.83 21.69
N GLU A 454 23.31 45.95 21.28
CA GLU A 454 24.13 47.14 21.54
C GLU A 454 24.83 47.62 20.28
N ASN A 455 25.36 48.85 20.30
CA ASN A 455 26.22 49.34 19.24
C ASN A 455 27.55 48.57 19.26
N ALA A 456 27.90 47.93 18.14
CA ALA A 456 29.08 47.10 18.04
C ALA A 456 30.42 47.87 18.17
N LEU A 457 30.41 49.19 17.95
CA LEU A 457 31.59 50.07 17.89
C LEU A 457 32.68 49.54 16.94
N ASP A 458 32.27 48.89 15.84
CA ASP A 458 33.10 48.19 14.87
C ASP A 458 33.56 49.05 13.68
N GLY A 459 33.44 50.38 13.80
CA GLY A 459 33.70 51.35 12.72
C GLY A 459 32.47 51.63 11.85
N ASP A 460 31.62 50.62 11.64
CA ASP A 460 30.35 50.71 10.90
C ASP A 460 29.13 50.89 11.83
N SER A 461 29.33 50.70 13.14
CA SER A 461 28.32 50.81 14.20
C SER A 461 27.12 49.89 13.97
N ASN A 462 27.39 48.63 13.58
CA ASN A 462 26.36 47.60 13.41
C ASN A 462 25.64 47.28 14.74
N PHE A 463 24.52 46.57 14.66
CA PHE A 463 23.91 45.95 15.84
C PHE A 463 24.80 44.80 16.29
N ARG A 464 25.08 44.68 17.58
CA ARG A 464 25.71 43.51 18.20
C ARG A 464 24.70 42.78 19.07
N PHE A 465 24.53 41.48 18.86
CA PHE A 465 23.74 40.63 19.75
C PHE A 465 24.57 40.22 20.97
N VAL A 466 24.06 40.50 22.18
CA VAL A 466 24.72 40.23 23.46
C VAL A 466 23.92 39.28 24.37
N GLY A 467 22.85 38.68 23.85
CA GLY A 467 22.12 37.62 24.55
C GLY A 467 22.81 36.26 24.46
N ASP A 468 22.15 35.23 25.02
CA ASP A 468 22.54 33.83 24.80
C ASP A 468 22.16 33.40 23.37
N PRO A 469 23.03 32.70 22.61
CA PRO A 469 22.71 32.18 21.27
C PRO A 469 21.45 31.32 21.27
N GLY A 470 20.65 31.42 20.21
CA GLY A 470 19.44 30.63 20.06
C GLY A 470 18.43 31.23 19.10
N VAL A 471 17.29 30.57 18.95
CA VAL A 471 16.20 31.04 18.10
C VAL A 471 15.39 32.12 18.82
N TYR A 472 15.24 33.27 18.18
CA TYR A 472 14.43 34.38 18.68
C TYR A 472 13.47 34.87 17.60
N LYS A 473 12.36 35.47 18.04
CA LYS A 473 11.50 36.28 17.20
C LYS A 473 11.92 37.75 17.34
N ILE A 474 12.33 38.37 16.24
CA ILE A 474 12.62 39.80 16.20
C ILE A 474 11.47 40.55 15.52
N THR A 475 11.07 41.66 16.13
CA THR A 475 10.04 42.57 15.59
C THR A 475 10.64 43.95 15.37
N LEU A 476 10.51 44.48 14.15
CA LEU A 476 10.79 45.88 13.81
C LEU A 476 9.44 46.59 13.64
N ASP A 477 9.07 47.43 14.62
CA ASP A 477 7.85 48.23 14.61
C ASP A 477 8.23 49.69 14.39
N THR A 478 7.98 50.20 13.17
CA THR A 478 8.34 51.58 12.83
C THR A 478 7.26 52.57 13.24
N ILE A 479 6.05 52.12 13.59
CA ILE A 479 4.98 52.94 14.17
C ILE A 479 5.33 53.31 15.60
N ASN A 480 5.56 52.30 16.44
CA ASN A 480 5.88 52.47 17.85
C ASN A 480 7.37 52.78 18.08
N LYS A 481 8.18 52.77 17.01
CA LYS A 481 9.63 52.95 17.03
C LYS A 481 10.27 51.99 18.03
N ALA A 482 10.09 50.69 17.82
CA ALA A 482 10.61 49.66 18.69
C ALA A 482 11.29 48.54 17.87
N ILE A 483 12.42 48.06 18.39
CA ILE A 483 13.05 46.79 17.97
C ILE A 483 12.98 45.87 19.18
N ILE A 484 12.19 44.80 19.08
CA ILE A 484 11.86 43.90 20.21
C ILE A 484 12.38 42.51 19.88
N LEU A 485 12.97 41.84 20.88
CA LEU A 485 13.41 40.46 20.77
C LEU A 485 12.70 39.56 21.79
N GLU A 486 12.02 38.51 21.32
CA GLU A 486 11.24 37.55 22.14
C GLU A 486 11.79 36.14 22.08
#